data_AF-A0A4S4N0G6-F1
#
_entry.id   AF-A0A4S4N0G6-F1
#
_cell.length_a   1.000
_cell.length_b   1.000
_cell.length_c   1.000
_cell.angle_alpha   90.00
_cell.angle_beta   90.00
_cell.angle_gamma   90.00
#
_symmetry.space_group_name_H-M   'P 1'
#
loop_
_entity.id
_entity.type
_entity.pdbx_description
1 polymer ?
#
loop_
_entity_poly.entity_id
_entity_poly.type
_entity_poly.pdbx_seq_one_letter_code
_entity_poly.pdbx_strand_id
1 'polypeptide(L)'
;MYPILDCQPIGTNFHYHSSHKIDDIMQSGMRWVPMEANPTVMNEGEQWARKAGLVTSEYNLSDIYGFDEDLLALVPQPVKAIVLLFPYEELLPHHREEDSQIQKDGQYPIDPAVVWIKQTIDNACGTMGLIHSLLNY
;
A
#
# COMPACT_ATOMS: atom_id res chain seq x y z
N MET A 1 -9.28 0.18 -23.81
CA MET A 1 -7.95 0.75 -24.08
C MET A 1 -7.86 2.06 -23.31
N TYR A 2 -7.42 2.01 -22.06
CA TYR A 2 -7.10 3.20 -21.28
C TYR A 2 -5.57 3.28 -21.17
N PRO A 3 -4.94 4.42 -21.45
CA PRO A 3 -3.50 4.54 -21.47
C PRO A 3 -2.95 4.50 -20.04
N ILE A 4 -2.05 3.54 -19.78
CA ILE A 4 -1.22 3.49 -18.57
C ILE A 4 -0.15 4.57 -18.73
N LEU A 5 -0.35 5.72 -18.07
CA LEU A 5 0.64 6.79 -18.00
C LEU A 5 1.74 6.42 -17.00
N ASP A 6 2.89 6.11 -17.60
CA ASP A 6 4.30 6.31 -17.24
C ASP A 6 4.74 6.25 -15.76
N CYS A 7 5.68 5.34 -15.51
CA CYS A 7 6.55 5.30 -14.34
C CYS A 7 7.92 5.91 -14.71
N GLN A 8 8.18 7.15 -14.31
CA GLN A 8 9.55 7.67 -14.21
C GLN A 8 9.81 8.22 -12.80
N PRO A 9 10.75 7.64 -12.01
CA PRO A 9 11.25 8.29 -10.81
C PRO A 9 12.37 9.26 -11.18
N ILE A 10 12.19 10.54 -10.88
CA ILE A 10 13.26 11.56 -10.86
C ILE A 10 13.96 11.41 -9.51
N GLY A 11 15.26 11.11 -9.55
CA GLY A 11 16.07 10.82 -8.36
C GLY A 11 16.34 12.02 -7.46
N THR A 12 16.81 11.77 -6.24
CA THR A 12 17.43 12.81 -5.40
C THR A 12 18.63 12.27 -4.61
N ASN A 13 19.75 12.99 -4.73
CA ASN A 13 20.92 12.89 -3.86
C ASN A 13 20.63 13.59 -2.53
N PHE A 14 21.03 12.98 -1.42
CA PHE A 14 21.00 13.57 -0.09
C PHE A 14 22.04 14.69 0.05
N HIS A 15 21.61 15.89 0.44
CA HIS A 15 22.41 16.81 1.26
C HIS A 15 21.48 17.66 2.14
N TYR A 16 21.70 17.59 3.46
CA TYR A 16 20.95 18.32 4.47
C TYR A 16 21.62 19.69 4.71
N HIS A 17 20.97 20.79 4.31
CA HIS A 17 21.22 22.09 4.93
C HIS A 17 19.97 22.97 4.97
N SER A 18 19.82 23.59 6.13
CA SER A 18 18.67 24.35 6.63
C SER A 18 18.43 25.67 5.89
N SER A 19 17.14 26.05 5.87
CA SER A 19 16.52 27.31 5.44
C SER A 19 16.35 27.50 3.93
N HIS A 20 15.10 27.62 3.47
CA HIS A 20 14.52 28.49 2.42
C HIS A 20 13.19 27.86 1.92
N LYS A 21 12.04 28.39 2.35
CA LYS A 21 11.10 29.27 1.61
C LYS A 21 10.16 28.49 0.67
N ILE A 22 8.88 28.46 1.07
CA ILE A 22 7.57 28.29 0.38
C ILE A 22 7.54 27.80 -1.09
N ASP A 23 8.51 28.16 -1.92
CA ASP A 23 8.63 27.76 -3.33
C ASP A 23 8.90 26.25 -3.48
N ASP A 24 9.57 25.59 -2.52
CA ASP A 24 9.77 24.14 -2.49
C ASP A 24 8.46 23.33 -2.27
N ILE A 25 7.41 23.97 -1.73
CA ILE A 25 6.11 23.32 -1.46
C ILE A 25 5.33 23.11 -2.77
N MET A 26 5.56 23.94 -3.80
CA MET A 26 4.92 23.76 -5.10
C MET A 26 5.66 22.78 -6.01
N GLN A 27 6.89 22.39 -5.65
CA GLN A 27 7.72 21.45 -6.42
C GLN A 27 7.86 20.07 -5.76
N SER A 28 7.41 19.92 -4.51
CA SER A 28 7.21 18.63 -3.86
C SER A 28 5.74 18.23 -3.97
N GLY A 29 5.46 17.09 -4.61
CA GLY A 29 4.10 16.53 -4.65
C GLY A 29 3.51 16.36 -3.26
N MET A 30 2.17 16.28 -3.16
CA MET A 30 1.52 15.95 -1.89
C MET A 30 2.11 14.65 -1.34
N ARG A 31 2.70 14.73 -0.14
CA ARG A 31 3.37 13.62 0.53
C ARG A 31 2.79 13.44 1.92
N TRP A 32 2.35 12.23 2.23
CA TRP A 32 1.83 11.89 3.55
C TRP A 32 2.95 11.41 4.48
N VAL A 33 2.65 11.34 5.77
CA VAL A 33 3.51 10.64 6.73
C VAL A 33 3.32 9.13 6.50
N PRO A 34 4.40 8.34 6.34
CA PRO A 34 4.26 6.91 6.15
C PRO A 34 3.66 6.26 7.39
N MET A 35 2.73 5.32 7.18
CA MET A 35 2.10 4.57 8.27
C MET A 35 3.01 3.43 8.72
N GLU A 36 3.13 3.25 10.04
CA GLU A 36 3.84 2.13 10.64
C GLU A 36 3.06 0.82 10.43
N ALA A 37 3.72 -0.23 9.97
CA ALA A 37 3.14 -1.57 9.86
C ALA A 37 3.05 -2.24 11.23
N ASN A 38 2.11 -1.78 12.04
CA ASN A 38 1.91 -2.23 13.41
C ASN A 38 0.40 -2.31 13.67
N PRO A 39 -0.15 -3.51 13.97
CA PRO A 39 -1.58 -3.67 14.22
C PRO A 39 -2.10 -2.78 15.34
N THR A 40 -1.30 -2.49 16.37
CA THR A 40 -1.68 -1.55 17.42
C THR A 40 -1.81 -0.13 16.89
N VAL A 41 -0.91 0.33 16.02
CA VAL A 41 -1.05 1.65 15.38
C VAL A 41 -2.27 1.67 14.45
N MET A 42 -2.48 0.60 13.68
CA MET A 42 -3.58 0.47 12.73
C MET A 42 -4.96 0.26 13.39
N ASN A 43 -5.01 -0.38 14.57
CA ASN A 43 -6.24 -0.66 15.33
C ASN A 43 -6.51 0.39 16.44
N GLU A 44 -5.51 0.71 17.26
CA GLU A 44 -5.62 1.55 18.47
C GLU A 44 -5.12 2.99 18.25
N GLY A 45 -3.94 3.15 17.63
CA GLY A 45 -3.27 4.44 17.41
C GLY A 45 -4.02 5.34 16.45
N GLU A 46 -4.77 4.75 15.53
CA GLU A 46 -5.56 5.48 14.57
C GLU A 46 -7.02 5.06 14.63
N GLN A 47 -7.86 6.04 14.95
CA GLN A 47 -9.27 6.06 14.57
C GLN A 47 -9.47 5.84 13.06
N TRP A 48 -8.43 5.63 12.23
CA TRP A 48 -8.51 5.47 10.80
C TRP A 48 -9.33 4.26 10.38
N ALA A 49 -9.01 3.03 10.80
CA ALA A 49 -9.75 1.85 10.32
C ALA A 49 -11.23 1.94 10.70
N ARG A 50 -11.52 2.39 11.92
CA ARG A 50 -12.88 2.67 12.41
C ARG A 50 -13.56 3.80 11.63
N LYS A 51 -12.87 4.93 11.38
CA LYS A 51 -13.39 6.07 10.59
C LYS A 51 -13.58 5.73 9.12
N ALA A 52 -12.76 4.82 8.60
CA ALA A 52 -12.84 4.29 7.25
C ALA A 52 -13.95 3.24 7.11
N GLY A 53 -14.56 2.80 8.22
CA GLY A 53 -15.75 1.94 8.23
C GLY A 53 -15.51 0.50 8.70
N LEU A 54 -14.34 0.16 9.25
CA LEU A 54 -14.11 -1.17 9.82
C LEU A 54 -15.04 -1.42 11.02
N VAL A 55 -15.81 -2.51 10.94
CA VAL A 55 -16.65 -3.00 12.04
C VAL A 55 -15.76 -3.72 13.05
N THR A 56 -15.21 -2.97 14.01
CA THR A 56 -14.21 -3.50 14.97
C THR A 56 -14.76 -4.53 15.96
N SER A 57 -16.08 -4.76 15.98
CA SER A 57 -16.66 -5.89 16.72
C SER A 57 -16.47 -7.22 16.00
N GLU A 58 -16.18 -7.20 14.70
CA GLU A 58 -16.06 -8.39 13.84
C GLU A 58 -14.64 -8.58 13.30
N TYR A 59 -13.94 -7.47 13.04
CA TYR A 59 -12.64 -7.49 12.37
C TYR A 59 -11.58 -6.72 13.15
N ASN A 60 -10.35 -7.24 13.11
CA ASN A 60 -9.16 -6.59 13.63
C ASN A 60 -7.97 -6.87 12.69
N LEU A 61 -6.93 -6.04 12.81
CA LEU A 61 -5.61 -6.40 12.27
C LEU A 61 -4.83 -7.19 13.31
N SER A 62 -4.09 -8.20 12.86
CA SER A 62 -3.22 -9.06 13.68
C SER A 62 -1.89 -9.28 12.98
N ASP A 63 -0.81 -9.45 13.74
CA ASP A 63 0.51 -9.78 13.19
C ASP A 63 0.54 -11.21 12.65
N ILE A 64 1.32 -11.41 11.59
CA ILE A 64 1.71 -12.73 11.10
C ILE A 64 3.18 -12.94 11.47
N TYR A 65 3.43 -13.79 12.47
CA TYR A 65 4.79 -14.00 13.00
C TYR A 65 5.69 -14.85 12.09
N GLY A 66 5.11 -15.60 11.16
CA GLY A 66 5.82 -16.41 10.18
C GLY A 66 4.85 -17.21 9.31
N PHE A 67 5.41 -17.92 8.32
CA PHE A 67 4.65 -18.68 7.32
C PHE A 67 4.66 -20.20 7.56
N ASP A 68 5.28 -20.64 8.66
CA ASP A 68 5.20 -22.03 9.11
C ASP A 68 3.81 -22.33 9.70
N GLU A 69 3.35 -23.57 9.57
CA GLU A 69 1.99 -23.99 9.99
C GLU A 69 1.68 -23.60 11.44
N ASP A 70 2.62 -23.82 12.35
CA ASP A 70 2.47 -23.51 13.78
C ASP A 70 2.31 -22.00 14.03
N LEU A 71 3.00 -21.15 13.27
CA LEU A 71 2.92 -19.69 13.40
C LEU A 71 1.66 -19.13 12.74
N LEU A 72 1.25 -19.70 11.60
CA LEU A 72 0.00 -19.35 10.94
C LEU A 72 -1.22 -19.75 11.77
N ALA A 73 -1.13 -20.81 12.57
CA ALA A 73 -2.19 -21.22 13.49
C ALA A 73 -2.47 -20.17 14.60
N LEU A 74 -1.55 -19.24 14.85
CA LEU A 74 -1.75 -18.13 15.79
C LEU A 74 -2.64 -17.01 15.21
N VAL A 75 -2.81 -16.96 13.88
CA VAL A 75 -3.58 -15.92 13.20
C VAL A 75 -5.09 -16.19 13.37
N PRO A 76 -5.87 -15.26 13.94
CA PRO A 76 -7.32 -15.43 14.08
C PRO A 76 -8.01 -15.69 12.75
N GLN A 77 -8.95 -16.65 12.75
CA GLN A 77 -9.71 -17.05 11.58
C GLN A 77 -11.18 -16.57 11.68
N PRO A 78 -11.85 -16.27 10.54
CA PRO A 78 -11.33 -16.32 9.18
C PRO A 78 -10.48 -15.10 8.80
N VAL A 79 -9.41 -15.31 8.03
CA VAL A 79 -8.62 -14.20 7.45
C VAL A 79 -9.34 -13.64 6.23
N LYS A 80 -9.45 -12.31 6.18
CA LYS A 80 -10.13 -11.57 5.12
C LYS A 80 -9.19 -10.92 4.11
N ALA A 81 -8.06 -10.42 4.59
CA ALA A 81 -7.02 -9.80 3.78
C ALA A 81 -5.67 -9.93 4.48
N ILE A 82 -4.59 -9.84 3.71
CA ILE A 82 -3.22 -9.75 4.21
C ILE A 82 -2.61 -8.48 3.61
N VAL A 83 -2.05 -7.63 4.47
CA VAL A 83 -1.31 -6.43 4.07
C VAL A 83 0.17 -6.70 4.29
N LEU A 84 0.95 -6.69 3.22
CA LEU A 84 2.37 -7.00 3.26
C LEU A 84 3.21 -5.74 3.07
N LEU A 85 4.09 -5.45 4.03
CA LEU A 85 5.15 -4.46 3.88
C LEU A 85 6.44 -5.15 3.41
N PHE A 86 7.05 -4.64 2.34
CA PHE A 86 8.28 -5.19 1.76
C PHE A 86 9.15 -4.07 1.15
N PRO A 87 10.46 -4.28 0.96
CA PRO A 87 11.34 -3.31 0.28
C PRO A 87 11.01 -3.26 -1.22
N TYR A 88 10.34 -2.19 -1.65
CA TYR A 88 9.83 -2.06 -3.01
C TYR A 88 10.94 -1.94 -4.07
N GLU A 89 12.05 -1.30 -3.71
CA GLU A 89 13.16 -1.04 -4.62
C GLU A 89 13.77 -2.33 -5.19
N GLU A 90 13.75 -3.42 -4.41
CA GLU A 90 14.27 -4.73 -4.82
C GLU A 90 13.35 -5.42 -5.83
N LEU A 91 12.04 -5.13 -5.80
CA LEU A 91 11.05 -5.72 -6.71
C LEU A 91 10.81 -4.90 -7.98
N LEU A 92 11.34 -3.68 -8.06
CA LEU A 92 11.21 -2.80 -9.23
C LEU A 92 11.53 -3.48 -10.57
N PRO A 93 12.61 -4.29 -10.72
CA PRO A 93 12.89 -4.99 -11.98
C PRO A 93 11.81 -6.00 -12.34
N HIS A 94 11.30 -6.74 -11.34
CA HIS A 94 10.25 -7.74 -11.52
C HIS A 94 8.93 -7.10 -11.93
N HIS A 95 8.51 -6.02 -11.26
CA HIS A 95 7.28 -5.31 -11.59
C HIS A 95 7.31 -4.73 -13.02
N ARG A 96 8.45 -4.18 -13.46
CA ARG A 96 8.58 -3.64 -14.83
C ARG A 96 8.46 -4.74 -15.88
N GLU A 97 9.01 -5.91 -15.60
CA GLU A 97 8.90 -7.07 -16.48
C GLU A 97 7.44 -7.56 -16.55
N GLU A 98 6.75 -7.66 -15.42
CA GLU A 98 5.33 -8.01 -15.36
C GLU A 98 4.45 -7.00 -16.12
N ASP A 99 4.66 -5.69 -15.93
CA ASP A 99 3.94 -4.64 -16.66
C ASP A 99 4.15 -4.75 -18.18
N SER A 100 5.38 -5.06 -18.62
CA SER A 100 5.71 -5.25 -20.03
C SER A 100 5.00 -6.48 -20.61
N GLN A 101 4.97 -7.59 -19.87
CA GLN A 101 4.27 -8.81 -20.27
C GLN A 101 2.76 -8.56 -20.36
N ILE A 102 2.15 -7.88 -19.39
CA ILE A 102 0.73 -7.54 -19.40
C ILE A 102 0.39 -6.63 -20.61
N GLN A 103 1.26 -5.68 -20.95
CA GLN A 103 1.05 -4.82 -22.12
C GLN A 103 1.12 -5.59 -23.44
N LYS A 104 1.99 -6.59 -23.53
CA LYS A 104 2.21 -7.38 -24.74
C LYS A 104 1.18 -8.50 -24.92
N ASP A 105 0.97 -9.29 -23.88
CA ASP A 105 0.20 -10.54 -23.92
C ASP A 105 -1.24 -10.34 -23.41
N GLY A 106 -1.53 -9.17 -22.83
CA GLY A 106 -2.80 -8.85 -22.22
C GLY A 106 -2.86 -9.29 -20.75
N GLN A 107 -3.76 -8.66 -19.99
CA GLN A 107 -4.02 -9.05 -18.61
C GLN A 107 -4.94 -10.26 -18.55
N TYR A 108 -4.74 -11.14 -17.57
CA TYR A 108 -5.73 -12.17 -17.25
C TYR A 108 -7.09 -11.51 -16.90
N PRO A 109 -8.23 -12.20 -17.15
CA PRO A 109 -9.53 -11.65 -16.77
C PRO A 109 -9.60 -11.37 -15.27
N ILE A 110 -9.83 -10.11 -14.90
CA ILE A 110 -10.08 -9.69 -13.52
C ILE A 110 -11.58 -9.69 -13.28
N ASP A 111 -12.02 -10.18 -12.13
CA ASP A 111 -13.41 -10.05 -11.69
C ASP A 111 -13.81 -8.56 -11.64
N PRO A 112 -14.85 -8.11 -12.36
CA PRO A 112 -15.32 -6.73 -12.31
C PRO A 112 -15.71 -6.22 -10.92
N ALA A 113 -15.95 -7.11 -9.95
CA ALA A 113 -16.23 -6.75 -8.57
C ALA A 113 -14.98 -6.29 -7.81
N VAL A 114 -13.77 -6.58 -8.30
CA VAL A 114 -12.51 -6.14 -7.67
C VAL A 114 -12.39 -4.63 -7.78
N VAL A 115 -12.27 -3.98 -6.62
CA VAL A 115 -12.06 -2.54 -6.53
C VAL A 115 -10.57 -2.26 -6.42
N TRP A 116 -10.02 -1.66 -7.48
CA TRP A 116 -8.63 -1.21 -7.54
C TRP A 116 -8.54 0.31 -7.71
N ILE A 117 -7.62 0.92 -6.97
CA ILE A 117 -7.42 2.38 -6.96
C ILE A 117 -5.92 2.66 -7.04
N LYS A 118 -5.50 3.42 -8.07
CA LYS A 118 -4.11 3.83 -8.25
C LYS A 118 -3.71 4.80 -7.13
N GLN A 119 -2.58 4.53 -6.46
CA GLN A 119 -1.97 5.50 -5.57
C GLN A 119 -1.35 6.65 -6.37
N THR A 120 -1.64 7.89 -5.97
CA THR A 120 -1.12 9.11 -6.61
C THR A 120 -0.45 10.07 -5.61
N ILE A 121 -0.38 9.69 -4.34
CA ILE A 121 0.18 10.46 -3.24
C ILE A 121 1.36 9.68 -2.65
N ASP A 122 2.50 10.35 -2.47
CA ASP A 122 3.68 9.72 -1.90
C ASP A 122 3.44 9.33 -0.43
N ASN A 123 4.00 8.19 -0.02
CA ASN A 123 3.83 7.57 1.29
C ASN A 123 2.39 7.14 1.67
N ALA A 124 1.42 7.20 0.75
CA ALA A 124 0.04 6.78 1.03
C ALA A 124 -0.20 5.26 0.91
N CYS A 125 0.84 4.46 0.63
CA CYS A 125 0.70 3.03 0.33
C CYS A 125 0.05 2.23 1.45
N GLY A 126 0.38 2.50 2.71
CA GLY A 126 -0.25 1.84 3.85
C GLY A 126 -1.76 2.10 3.88
N THR A 127 -2.18 3.36 3.71
CA THR A 127 -3.60 3.74 3.65
C THR A 127 -4.30 3.08 2.47
N MET A 128 -3.67 3.07 1.30
CA MET A 128 -4.22 2.42 0.10
C MET A 128 -4.39 0.91 0.31
N GLY A 129 -3.42 0.24 0.92
CA GLY A 129 -3.51 -1.19 1.26
C GLY A 129 -4.68 -1.50 2.18
N LEU A 130 -4.93 -0.65 3.19
CA LEU A 130 -6.09 -0.80 4.07
C LEU A 130 -7.42 -0.53 3.35
N ILE A 131 -7.49 0.50 2.49
CA ILE A 131 -8.69 0.79 1.68
C ILE A 131 -8.99 -0.40 0.75
N HIS A 132 -7.99 -0.93 0.05
CA HIS A 132 -8.17 -2.09 -0.81
C HIS A 132 -8.62 -3.32 -0.02
N SER A 133 -8.07 -3.52 1.18
CA SER A 133 -8.51 -4.59 2.08
C SER A 133 -9.98 -4.44 2.46
N LEU A 134 -10.42 -3.21 2.79
CA LEU A 134 -11.80 -2.91 3.18
C LEU A 134 -12.83 -2.99 2.04
N LEU A 135 -12.41 -2.77 0.80
CA LEU A 135 -13.32 -2.75 -0.34
C LEU A 135 -13.50 -4.12 -1.01
N ASN A 136 -12.68 -5.11 -0.65
CA ASN A 136 -12.62 -6.40 -1.35
C ASN A 136 -12.76 -7.64 -0.42
N TYR A 137 -13.26 -7.48 0.83
CA TYR A 137 -13.41 -8.59 1.80
C TYR A 137 -14.83 -9.14 1.97
#